data_AF-J3HZ88-F1
#
_entry.id   AF-J3HZ88-F1
#
_cell.length_a   1.000
_cell.length_b   1.000
_cell.length_c   1.000
_cell.angle_alpha   90.00
_cell.angle_beta   90.00
_cell.angle_gamma   90.00
#
_symmetry.space_group_name_H-M   'P 1'
#
loop_
_entity.id
_entity.type
_entity.pdbx_description
1 polymer ?
#
loop_
_entity_poly.entity_id
_entity_poly.type
_entity_poly.pdbx_seq_one_letter_code
_entity_poly.pdbx_strand_id
1 'polypeptide(L)' 'MSSIGQGVQEIRIRDESGAFRVLYVAKFERAIYVLHCFQKKAQKTSKADLDVARLRYRDLLKELNR' A
#
# COMPACT_ATOMS: atom_id res chain seq x y z
N MET A 1 -7.28 4.42 -4.43
CA MET A 1 -6.72 3.88 -3.17
C MET A 1 -7.77 3.64 -2.10
N SER A 2 -8.88 4.39 -2.08
CA SER A 2 -10.05 4.14 -1.22
C SER A 2 -10.59 2.71 -1.26
N SER A 3 -10.39 2.00 -2.37
CA SER A 3 -10.80 0.60 -2.54
C SER A 3 -9.93 -0.43 -1.79
N ILE A 4 -8.81 -0.02 -1.17
CA ILE A 4 -7.92 -0.88 -0.37
C ILE A 4 -8.29 -0.80 1.10
N GLY A 5 -8.45 0.43 1.60
CA GLY A 5 -8.78 0.72 2.99
C GLY A 5 -8.81 2.22 3.23
N GLN A 6 -9.51 2.66 4.26
CA GLN A 6 -9.54 4.07 4.64
C GLN A 6 -8.15 4.53 5.11
N GLY A 7 -7.70 5.67 4.59
CA GLY A 7 -6.39 6.25 4.91
C GLY A 7 -5.22 5.66 4.14
N VAL A 8 -5.46 4.74 3.21
CA VAL A 8 -4.41 4.20 2.33
C VAL A 8 -4.06 5.22 1.24
N GLN A 9 -2.78 5.52 1.13
CA GLN A 9 -2.18 6.45 0.18
C GLN A 9 -1.08 5.75 -0.64
N GLU A 10 -0.65 6.39 -1.73
CA GLU A 10 0.38 5.87 -2.65
C GLU A 10 1.54 6.87 -2.76
N ILE A 11 2.77 6.41 -2.56
CA ILE A 11 3.99 7.12 -2.96
C ILE A 11 4.45 6.56 -4.30
N ARG A 12 4.84 7.45 -5.21
CA ARG A 12 5.46 7.11 -6.49
C ARG A 12 6.92 7.53 -6.47
N ILE A 13 7.80 6.57 -6.67
CA ILE A 13 9.25 6.79 -6.68
C ILE A 13 9.76 6.45 -8.07
N ARG A 14 10.71 7.24 -8.57
CA ARG A 14 11.43 6.92 -9.80
C ARG A 14 12.92 7.18 -9.57
N ASP A 15 13.74 6.23 -9.96
CA ASP A 15 15.19 6.32 -9.96
C ASP A 15 15.77 5.63 -11.22
N GLU A 16 17.09 5.44 -11.25
CA GLU A 16 17.81 4.77 -12.33
C GLU A 16 17.39 3.30 -12.50
N SER A 17 16.90 2.64 -11.44
CA SER A 17 16.42 1.26 -11.45
C SER A 17 14.95 1.14 -11.89
N GLY A 18 14.25 2.25 -12.07
CA GLY A 18 12.92 2.31 -12.69
C GLY A 18 11.90 3.06 -11.85
N ALA A 19 10.62 2.73 -12.04
CA ALA A 19 9.52 3.35 -11.32
C ALA A 19 8.88 2.38 -10.33
N PHE A 20 8.57 2.85 -9.12
CA PHE A 20 8.05 2.06 -8.02
C PHE A 20 6.81 2.72 -7.42
N ARG A 21 5.96 1.88 -6.82
CA ARG A 21 4.80 2.31 -6.04
C ARG A 21 4.87 1.71 -4.65
N VAL A 22 4.63 2.56 -3.66
CA VAL A 22 4.55 2.19 -2.26
C VAL A 22 3.15 2.53 -1.76
N LEU A 23 2.40 1.53 -1.34
CA LEU A 23 1.09 1.66 -0.72
C LEU A 23 1.26 1.66 0.78
N TYR A 24 0.75 2.68 1.46
CA TYR A 24 0.94 2.87 2.90
C TYR A 24 -0.31 3.46 3.56
N VAL A 25 -0.41 3.33 4.88
CA VAL A 25 -1.46 3.96 5.69
C VAL A 25 -0.83 4.78 6.81
N ALA A 26 -1.22 6.05 6.89
CA ALA A 26 -0.73 7.03 7.86
C ALA A 26 -1.91 7.69 8.60
N LYS A 27 -2.80 6.86 9.15
CA LYS A 27 -3.95 7.33 9.95
C LYS A 27 -3.92 6.90 11.41
N PHE A 28 -3.00 6.02 11.76
CA PHE A 28 -2.88 5.47 13.10
C PHE A 28 -1.82 6.28 13.84
N GLU A 29 -2.06 6.55 15.13
CA GLU A 29 -1.20 7.40 15.95
C GLU A 29 0.24 6.85 16.07
N ARG A 30 0.35 5.52 16.16
CA ARG A 30 1.61 4.84 16.50
C ARG A 30 2.67 4.87 15.41
N ALA A 31 2.27 4.70 14.14
CA ALA A 31 3.22 4.55 13.04
C ALA A 31 2.57 4.72 11.66
N ILE A 32 3.43 4.90 10.65
CA ILE A 32 3.09 4.73 9.24
C ILE A 32 3.32 3.27 8.86
N TYR A 33 2.30 2.60 8.32
CA TYR A 33 2.40 1.20 7.93
C TYR A 33 2.49 1.08 6.41
N VAL A 34 3.59 0.50 5.93
CA VAL A 34 3.77 0.18 4.51
C VAL A 34 3.10 -1.16 4.23
N LEU A 35 2.08 -1.12 3.38
CA LEU A 35 1.29 -2.30 3.01
C LEU A 35 1.98 -3.07 1.89
N HIS A 36 2.40 -2.41 0.82
CA HIS A 36 2.94 -3.10 -0.35
C HIS A 36 3.83 -2.20 -1.19
N CYS A 37 4.97 -2.73 -1.64
CA CYS A 37 5.92 -2.06 -2.53
C CYS A 37 6.16 -2.92 -3.77
N PHE A 38 6.10 -2.33 -4.96
CA PHE A 38 6.32 -3.05 -6.21
C PHE A 38 6.86 -2.13 -7.30
N GLN A 39 7.62 -2.70 -8.24
CA GLN A 39 8.06 -2.01 -9.44
C GLN A 39 6.88 -1.88 -10.41
N LYS A 40 6.67 -0.67 -10.91
CA LYS A 40 5.58 -0.33 -11.83
C LYS A 40 5.85 -0.93 -13.22
N LYS A 41 5.08 -1.97 -13.57
CA LYS A 41 5.09 -2.56 -14.92
C LYS A 41 4.13 -1.86 -15.89
N ALA A 42 3.03 -1.27 -15.39
CA ALA A 42 2.00 -0.62 -16.20
C ALA A 42 1.52 0.70 -15.56
N GLN A 43 0.75 1.52 -16.29
CA GLN A 43 0.20 2.77 -15.73
C GLN A 43 -0.82 2.49 -14.62
N LYS A 44 -1.73 1.52 -14.82
CA LYS A 44 -2.67 1.09 -13.78
C LYS A 44 -2.02 0.07 -12.85
N THR A 45 -2.29 0.18 -11.55
CA THR A 45 -1.88 -0.86 -10.59
C THR A 45 -2.67 -2.13 -10.88
N SER A 46 -1.99 -3.28 -10.88
CA SER A 46 -2.64 -4.55 -11.21
C SER A 46 -3.65 -4.94 -10.13
N LYS A 47 -4.65 -5.74 -10.49
CA LYS A 47 -5.61 -6.28 -9.52
C LYS A 47 -4.88 -7.09 -8.43
N ALA A 48 -3.86 -7.86 -8.81
CA ALA A 48 -3.08 -8.66 -7.88
C ALA A 48 -2.39 -7.80 -6.80
N ASP A 49 -1.74 -6.69 -7.19
CA ASP A 49 -1.08 -5.79 -6.22
C ASP A 49 -2.10 -5.13 -5.29
N LEU A 50 -3.29 -4.76 -5.81
CA LEU A 50 -4.39 -4.22 -5.01
C LEU A 50 -4.93 -5.24 -4.01
N ASP A 51 -5.08 -6.50 -4.43
CA ASP A 51 -5.59 -7.57 -3.58
C ASP A 51 -4.60 -7.93 -2.46
N VAL A 52 -3.29 -7.94 -2.75
CA VAL A 52 -2.24 -8.08 -1.73
C VAL A 52 -2.31 -6.93 -0.71
N ALA A 53 -2.46 -5.69 -1.17
CA ALA A 53 -2.55 -4.54 -0.27
C ALA A 53 -3.81 -4.59 0.61
N ARG A 54 -4.96 -5.06 0.07
CA ARG A 54 -6.21 -5.25 0.83
C ARG A 54 -6.05 -6.28 1.93
N LEU A 55 -5.45 -7.43 1.59
CA LEU A 55 -5.22 -8.51 2.56
C LEU A 55 -4.36 -7.99 3.72
N ARG A 56 -3.23 -7.36 3.41
CA ARG A 56 -2.31 -6.81 4.41
C ARG A 56 -2.93 -5.71 5.26
N TYR A 57 -3.78 -4.86 4.68
CA TYR A 57 -4.54 -3.87 5.45
C TYR A 57 -5.50 -4.51 6.45
N ARG A 58 -6.21 -5.59 6.06
CA ARG A 58 -7.11 -6.31 6.96
C ARG A 58 -6.34 -6.99 8.10
N ASP A 59 -5.17 -7.55 7.82
CA ASP A 59 -4.36 -8.20 8.84
C ASP A 59 -3.76 -7.17 9.82
N LEU A 60 -3.30 -6.02 9.32
CA LEU A 60 -2.89 -4.89 10.15
C LEU A 60 -4.01 -4.46 11.14
N LEU A 61 -5.26 -4.35 10.67
CA LEU A 61 -6.38 -4.00 11.57
C LEU A 61 -6.59 -5.04 12.68
N LYS A 62 -6.38 -6.33 12.40
CA LYS A 62 -6.47 -7.38 13.43
C LYS A 62 -5.34 -7.25 14.44
N GLU A 63 -4.13 -6.92 13.99
CA GLU A 63 -2.98 -6.72 14.86
C GLU A 63 -3.12 -5.48 15.76
N LEU A 64 -3.71 -4.40 15.25
CA LEU A 64 -3.94 -3.17 16.01
C LEU A 64 -5.10 -3.27 17.02
N ASN A 65 -6.00 -4.23 16.85
CA ASN A 65 -7.13 -4.47 17.77
C ASN A 65 -6.78 -5.45 18.90
N ARG A 66 -5.54 -5.93 18.96
CA ARG A 66 -5.01 -6.74 20.07
C ARG A 66 -4.31 -5.84 21.07
#